data_AF-A0A376TRI9-F1
#
_entry.id   AF-A0A376TRI9-F1
#
_cell.length_a   1.000
_cell.length_b   1.000
_cell.length_c   1.000
_cell.angle_alpha   90.00
_cell.angle_beta   90.00
_cell.angle_gamma   90.00
#
_symmetry.space_group_name_H-M   'P 1'
#
loop_
_entity.id
_entity.type
_entity.pdbx_description
1 polymer ?
#
loop_
_entity_poly.entity_id
_entity_poly.type
_entity_poly.pdbx_seq_one_letter_code
_entity_poly.pdbx_strand_id
1 'polypeptide(L)'
;MLRSEFQKDSRARVEKADGFQQLKAKLPPVSRRGLILIDPPYEMKTDYQAVVSGIAEGYKRFATGTYALWYPVVLRQQIKRMIHDLEATGIRKILQIELAVLQTAIAVA
;
A
#
# COMPACT_ATOMS: atom_id res chain seq x y z
N MET A 1 -0.18 19.34 -13.92
CA MET A 1 0.74 18.48 -13.15
C MET A 1 0.02 17.22 -12.69
N LEU A 2 0.70 16.08 -12.84
CA LEU A 2 0.20 14.70 -13.01
C LEU A 2 -0.81 14.50 -14.14
N ARG A 3 -1.99 15.16 -14.11
CA ARG A 3 -3.00 15.01 -15.18
C ARG A 3 -2.45 15.38 -16.56
N SER A 4 -1.59 16.40 -16.62
CA SER A 4 -0.90 16.87 -17.84
C SER A 4 -0.10 15.78 -18.52
N GLU A 5 0.58 14.94 -17.74
CA GLU A 5 1.46 13.87 -18.23
C GLU A 5 0.69 12.80 -19.00
N PHE A 6 -0.62 12.67 -18.72
CA PHE A 6 -1.48 11.64 -19.28
C PHE A 6 -2.59 12.18 -20.19
N GLN A 7 -2.60 13.48 -20.52
CA GLN A 7 -3.67 14.09 -21.33
C GLN A 7 -3.84 13.44 -22.71
N LYS A 8 -2.76 12.89 -23.26
CA LYS A 8 -2.74 12.26 -24.60
C LYS A 8 -2.80 10.72 -24.54
N ASP A 9 -2.92 10.13 -23.36
CA ASP A 9 -2.96 8.67 -23.18
C ASP A 9 -4.33 8.23 -22.66
N SER A 10 -5.15 7.68 -23.55
CA SER A 10 -6.50 7.19 -23.22
C SER A 10 -6.52 5.99 -22.28
N ARG A 11 -5.37 5.33 -22.06
CA ARG A 11 -5.24 4.19 -21.14
C ARG A 11 -5.17 4.62 -19.68
N ALA A 12 -4.87 5.89 -19.41
CA ALA A 12 -4.66 6.42 -18.07
C ALA A 12 -5.86 7.26 -17.61
N ARG A 13 -6.22 7.12 -16.33
CA ARG A 13 -7.24 7.94 -15.67
C ARG A 13 -6.63 8.56 -14.42
N VAL A 14 -6.59 9.89 -14.37
CA VAL A 14 -6.03 10.66 -13.25
C VAL A 14 -7.16 11.38 -12.52
N GLU A 15 -7.29 11.12 -11.23
CA GLU A 15 -8.32 11.69 -10.36
C GLU A 15 -7.67 12.40 -9.17
N LYS A 16 -8.19 13.58 -8.81
CA LYS A 16 -7.84 14.24 -7.54
C LYS A 16 -8.82 13.74 -6.47
N ALA A 17 -8.48 12.61 -5.86
CA ALA A 17 -9.32 11.91 -4.90
C ALA A 17 -8.46 11.23 -3.82
N ASP A 18 -9.11 10.73 -2.77
CA ASP A 18 -8.48 9.88 -1.76
C ASP A 18 -8.11 8.53 -2.40
N GLY A 19 -6.83 8.17 -2.31
CA GLY A 19 -6.26 6.92 -2.85
C GLY A 19 -6.78 5.66 -2.15
N PHE A 20 -6.98 5.69 -0.83
CA PHE A 20 -7.48 4.53 -0.08
C PHE A 20 -8.92 4.20 -0.44
N GLN A 21 -9.74 5.22 -0.76
CA GLN A 21 -11.10 5.02 -1.27
C GLN A 21 -11.10 4.30 -2.62
N GLN A 22 -10.06 4.46 -3.44
CA GLN A 22 -9.97 3.80 -4.75
C GLN A 22 -9.83 2.27 -4.62
N LEU A 23 -9.26 1.77 -3.53
CA LEU A 23 -9.17 0.32 -3.26
C LEU A 23 -10.55 -0.33 -3.12
N LYS A 24 -11.56 0.44 -2.69
CA LYS A 24 -12.96 -0.01 -2.64
C LYS A 24 -13.70 0.21 -3.96
N ALA A 25 -13.46 1.35 -4.62
CA ALA A 25 -14.24 1.79 -5.77
C ALA A 25 -13.77 1.19 -7.11
N LYS A 26 -12.50 0.82 -7.23
CA LYS A 26 -11.87 0.41 -8.51
C LYS A 26 -11.50 -1.07 -8.57
N LEU A 27 -11.68 -1.81 -7.48
CA LEU A 27 -11.38 -3.24 -7.41
C LEU A 27 -12.68 -4.07 -7.30
N PRO A 28 -12.75 -5.22 -7.99
CA PRO A 28 -11.75 -5.78 -8.91
C PRO A 28 -11.74 -5.06 -10.28
N PRO A 29 -10.59 -5.04 -10.99
CA PRO A 29 -10.54 -4.50 -12.35
C PRO A 29 -11.24 -5.45 -13.33
N VAL A 30 -11.78 -4.91 -14.43
CA VAL A 30 -12.44 -5.69 -15.49
C VAL A 30 -11.52 -6.77 -16.08
N SER A 31 -10.22 -6.48 -16.19
CA SER A 31 -9.19 -7.41 -16.67
C SER A 31 -8.92 -8.59 -15.73
N ARG A 32 -9.36 -8.51 -14.46
CA ARG A 32 -9.04 -9.44 -13.36
C ARG A 32 -7.54 -9.68 -13.14
N ARG A 33 -6.69 -8.76 -13.63
CA ARG A 33 -5.25 -8.74 -13.47
C ARG A 33 -4.82 -7.32 -13.17
N GLY A 34 -4.02 -7.12 -12.14
CA GLY A 34 -3.60 -5.77 -11.75
C GLY A 34 -2.46 -5.77 -10.75
N LEU A 35 -1.66 -4.69 -10.84
CA LEU A 35 -0.73 -4.24 -9.81
C LEU A 35 -1.38 -3.06 -9.10
N ILE A 36 -1.40 -3.09 -7.77
CA ILE A 36 -1.86 -2.01 -6.92
C ILE A 36 -0.64 -1.51 -6.16
N LEU A 37 -0.18 -0.30 -6.48
CA LEU A 37 0.89 0.39 -5.75
C LEU A 37 0.26 1.27 -4.66
N ILE A 38 0.72 1.13 -3.43
CA ILE A 38 0.29 1.91 -2.28
C ILE A 38 1.53 2.58 -1.70
N ASP A 39 1.59 3.90 -1.82
CA ASP A 39 2.75 4.72 -1.46
C ASP A 39 2.28 6.04 -0.83
N PRO A 40 1.79 6.02 0.42
CA PRO A 40 1.38 7.23 1.11
C PRO A 40 2.61 7.99 1.64
N PRO A 41 2.47 9.30 1.97
CA PRO A 41 3.59 10.09 2.46
C PRO A 41 4.01 9.75 3.90
N TYR A 42 3.17 9.05 4.68
CA TYR A 42 3.40 8.72 6.11
C TYR A 42 3.58 9.95 7.02
N GLU A 43 2.98 11.08 6.65
CA GLU A 43 2.96 12.30 7.47
C GLU A 43 2.07 12.15 8.69
N MET A 44 0.98 11.38 8.57
CA MET A 44 0.08 11.11 9.68
C MET A 44 0.36 9.72 10.25
N LYS A 45 0.37 9.61 11.59
CA LYS A 45 0.52 8.30 12.26
C LYS A 45 -0.55 7.31 11.83
N THR A 46 -1.72 7.80 11.45
CA THR A 46 -2.86 7.02 10.94
C THR A 46 -2.57 6.34 9.61
N ASP A 47 -1.57 6.79 8.85
CA ASP A 47 -1.26 6.22 7.54
C ASP A 47 -0.86 4.75 7.66
N TYR A 48 -0.14 4.37 8.72
CA TYR A 48 0.23 2.98 9.00
C TYR A 48 -1.00 2.08 9.20
N GLN A 49 -2.08 2.56 9.82
CA GLN A 49 -3.32 1.79 9.96
C GLN A 49 -4.17 1.84 8.68
N ALA A 50 -4.13 2.97 7.96
CA ALA A 50 -4.87 3.16 6.72
C ALA A 50 -4.38 2.21 5.63
N VAL A 51 -3.07 1.97 5.52
CA VAL A 51 -2.52 1.02 4.53
C VAL A 51 -2.97 -0.41 4.81
N VAL A 52 -2.97 -0.87 6.06
CA VAL A 52 -3.42 -2.22 6.42
C VAL A 52 -4.90 -2.37 6.12
N SER A 53 -5.72 -1.42 6.57
CA SER A 53 -7.17 -1.43 6.34
C SER A 53 -7.51 -1.35 4.84
N GLY A 54 -6.78 -0.53 4.10
CA GLY A 54 -6.93 -0.39 2.66
C GLY A 54 -6.59 -1.68 1.91
N ILE A 55 -5.47 -2.32 2.25
CA ILE A 55 -5.07 -3.61 1.68
C ILE A 55 -6.11 -4.69 1.99
N ALA A 56 -6.59 -4.77 3.24
CA ALA A 56 -7.61 -5.74 3.62
C ALA A 56 -8.89 -5.58 2.80
N GLU A 57 -9.37 -4.35 2.63
CA GLU A 57 -10.56 -4.04 1.82
C GLU A 57 -10.34 -4.31 0.33
N GLY A 58 -9.17 -3.99 -0.20
CA GLY A 58 -8.80 -4.28 -1.58
C GLY A 58 -8.71 -5.78 -1.82
N TYR A 59 -8.01 -6.51 -0.96
CA TYR A 59 -7.80 -7.96 -1.06
C TYR A 59 -9.11 -8.73 -0.96
N LYS A 60 -10.03 -8.30 -0.07
CA LYS A 60 -11.39 -8.87 0.01
C LYS A 60 -12.14 -8.83 -1.33
N ARG A 61 -11.89 -7.82 -2.16
CA ARG A 61 -12.51 -7.64 -3.48
C ARG A 61 -11.71 -8.28 -4.61
N PHE A 62 -10.38 -8.29 -4.49
CA PHE A 62 -9.46 -8.74 -5.54
C PHE A 62 -8.25 -9.49 -4.97
N ALA A 63 -8.51 -10.67 -4.39
CA ALA A 63 -7.51 -11.49 -3.70
C ALA A 63 -6.35 -11.99 -4.60
N THR A 64 -6.52 -11.97 -5.92
CA THR A 64 -5.50 -12.41 -6.89
C THR A 64 -4.64 -11.27 -7.42
N GLY A 65 -4.88 -10.03 -7.00
CA GLY A 65 -4.06 -8.89 -7.38
C GLY A 65 -2.68 -8.91 -6.72
N THR A 66 -1.70 -8.30 -7.37
CA THR A 66 -0.41 -8.01 -6.74
C THR A 66 -0.50 -6.66 -6.05
N TYR A 67 -0.27 -6.64 -4.73
CA TYR A 67 -0.23 -5.42 -3.93
C TYR A 67 1.23 -5.12 -3.57
N ALA A 68 1.72 -3.94 -3.95
CA ALA A 68 3.03 -3.44 -3.59
C ALA A 68 2.86 -2.24 -2.66
N LEU A 69 3.29 -2.40 -1.41
CA LEU A 69 3.26 -1.37 -0.39
C LEU A 69 4.69 -0.85 -0.18
N TRP A 70 4.90 0.45 -0.37
CA TRP A 70 6.11 1.11 0.09
C TRP A 70 5.94 1.57 1.54
N TYR A 71 6.98 1.48 2.36
CA TYR A 71 6.97 2.00 3.73
C TYR A 71 8.36 2.49 4.17
N PRO A 72 8.46 3.58 4.95
CA PRO A 72 9.73 4.07 5.49
C PRO A 72 10.03 3.50 6.88
N VAL A 73 11.29 3.17 7.16
CA VAL A 73 11.73 2.73 8.50
C VAL A 73 12.25 3.92 9.30
N VAL A 74 11.35 4.78 9.79
CA VAL A 74 11.71 5.91 10.69
C VAL A 74 11.78 5.42 12.13
N LEU A 75 10.74 4.73 12.61
CA LEU A 75 10.70 4.05 13.90
C LEU A 75 10.37 2.58 13.69
N ARG A 76 11.32 1.70 14.02
CA ARG A 76 11.19 0.24 13.83
C ARG A 76 9.92 -0.33 14.46
N GLN A 77 9.49 0.22 15.61
CA GLN A 77 8.28 -0.22 16.31
C GLN A 77 6.99 0.01 15.49
N GLN A 78 6.91 1.10 14.72
CA GLN A 78 5.75 1.37 13.85
C GLN A 78 5.64 0.32 12.75
N ILE A 79 6.77 -0.06 12.16
CA ILE A 79 6.82 -1.10 11.13
C ILE A 79 6.51 -2.48 11.70
N LYS A 80 7.07 -2.83 12.87
CA LYS A 80 6.72 -4.06 13.57
C LYS A 80 5.20 -4.17 13.81
N ARG A 81 4.57 -3.09 14.26
CA ARG A 81 3.11 -3.05 14.46
C ARG A 81 2.33 -3.16 13.16
N MET A 82 2.72 -2.41 12.12
CA MET A 82 2.07 -2.47 10.81
C MET A 82 2.15 -3.88 10.19
N ILE A 83 3.30 -4.55 10.29
CA ILE A 83 3.46 -5.93 9.82
C ILE A 83 2.59 -6.88 10.63
N HIS A 84 2.58 -6.76 11.96
CA HIS A 84 1.71 -7.56 12.81
C HIS A 84 0.21 -7.39 12.46
N ASP A 85 -0.23 -6.14 12.26
CA ASP A 85 -1.61 -5.84 11.88
C ASP A 85 -1.92 -6.39 10.47
N LEU A 86 -0.94 -6.42 9.57
CA LEU A 86 -1.07 -7.02 8.24
C LEU A 86 -1.16 -8.56 8.31
N GLU A 87 -0.36 -9.21 9.15
CA GLU A 87 -0.45 -10.66 9.42
C GLU A 87 -1.82 -11.03 10.02
N ALA A 88 -2.33 -10.20 10.94
CA ALA A 88 -3.63 -10.40 11.58
C ALA A 88 -4.81 -10.37 10.58
N THR A 89 -4.62 -9.84 9.36
CA THR A 89 -5.64 -9.90 8.30
C THR A 89 -5.84 -11.32 7.75
N GLY A 90 -4.91 -12.25 8.01
CA GLY A 90 -4.93 -13.61 7.48
C GLY A 90 -4.51 -13.73 6.01
N ILE A 91 -4.14 -12.62 5.36
CA ILE A 91 -3.63 -12.63 3.99
C ILE A 91 -2.33 -13.45 3.92
N ARG A 92 -2.27 -14.35 2.95
CA ARG A 92 -1.12 -15.24 2.74
C ARG A 92 -0.27 -14.76 1.57
N LYS A 93 0.94 -15.30 1.46
CA LYS A 93 1.91 -14.99 0.37
C LYS A 93 2.33 -13.52 0.37
N ILE A 94 2.69 -13.00 1.55
CA ILE A 94 3.26 -11.67 1.71
C ILE A 94 4.78 -11.81 1.68
N LEU A 95 5.43 -11.02 0.82
CA LEU A 95 6.89 -10.91 0.74
C LEU A 95 7.29 -9.53 1.24
N GLN A 96 8.31 -9.48 2.09
CA GLN A 96 8.92 -8.24 2.57
C GLN A 96 10.31 -8.08 1.96
N ILE A 97 10.58 -6.90 1.38
CA ILE A 97 11.89 -6.52 0.85
C ILE A 97 12.22 -5.17 1.45
N GLU A 98 13.36 -5.07 2.13
CA GLU A 98 13.78 -3.86 2.84
C GLU A 98 15.25 -3.57 2.52
N LEU A 99 15.57 -2.30 2.29
CA LEU A 99 16.93 -1.82 2.11
C LEU A 99 17.20 -0.72 3.14
N ALA A 100 18.13 -1.00 4.06
CA ALA A 100 18.57 -0.05 5.08
C ALA A 100 19.91 0.57 4.66
N VAL A 101 19.97 1.90 4.56
CA VAL A 101 21.21 2.64 4.26
C VAL A 101 22.01 2.99 5.52
N LEU A 102 21.36 2.95 6.68
CA LEU A 102 21.94 3.18 7.99
C LEU A 102 21.41 2.11 8.95
N GLN A 103 22.19 1.81 9.99
CA GLN A 103 21.76 0.89 11.03
C GLN A 103 20.65 1.54 11.84
N THR A 104 19.44 0.97 11.79
CA THR A 104 18.35 1.41 12.66
C THR A 104 18.72 1.00 14.09
N ALA A 105 18.88 1.98 14.98
CA ALA A 105 19.19 1.69 16.37
C ALA A 105 18.08 0.79 16.96
N ILE A 106 18.55 -0.33 17.55
CA ILE A 106 17.80 -1.28 18.40
C ILE A 106 17.05 -2.38 17.63
N ALA A 107 17.84 -3.36 17.18
CA ALA A 107 17.55 -4.74 17.56
C ALA A 107 17.86 -4.89 19.07
N VAL A 108 16.82 -4.92 19.91
CA VAL A 108 16.88 -5.52 21.25
C VAL A 108 15.59 -6.30 21.43
N ALA A 109 15.80 -7.61 21.69
CA ALA A 109 14.88 -8.68 22.05
C ALA A 109 13.81 -9.07 21.01
#